data_AF-A0A192D346-F1
#
_entry.id   AF-A0A192D346-F1
#
_cell.length_a   1.000
_cell.length_b   1.000
_cell.length_c   1.000
_cell.angle_alpha   90.00
_cell.angle_beta   90.00
_cell.angle_gamma   90.00
#
_symmetry.space_group_name_H-M   'P 1'
#
loop_
_entity.id
_entity.type
_entity.pdbx_description
1 polymer ?
#
loop_
_entity_poly.entity_id
_entity_poly.type
_entity_poly.pdbx_seq_one_letter_code
_entity_poly.pdbx_strand_id
1 'polypeptide(L)' 'MAALSACSSLLPGGWREELSGAALPATDVVADWIAFADAQTDQFGKANERTREAIDIVERCEESDRAAVRSARPKALRVF' A
#
# COMPACT_ATOMS: atom_id res chain seq x y z
N MET A 1 24.29 2.69 15.19
CA MET A 1 23.18 1.76 14.90
C MET A 1 22.55 2.23 13.61
N ALA A 2 22.63 1.46 12.52
CA ALA A 2 21.81 1.75 11.33
C ALA A 2 20.34 1.63 11.76
N ALA A 3 19.53 2.64 11.47
CA ALA A 3 18.10 2.53 11.72
C ALA A 3 17.59 1.33 10.91
N LEU A 4 16.97 0.35 11.59
CA LEU A 4 16.16 -0.64 10.90
C LEU A 4 15.07 0.16 10.17
N SER A 5 15.02 0.09 8.85
CA SER A 5 14.01 0.83 8.12
C SER A 5 12.65 0.21 8.42
N ALA A 6 11.79 1.00 9.06
CA ALA A 6 10.42 0.61 9.34
C ALA A 6 9.55 1.03 8.14
N CYS A 7 9.87 0.61 6.92
CA CYS A 7 9.13 1.03 5.72
C CYS A 7 7.62 0.73 5.82
N SER A 8 7.27 -0.39 6.44
CA SER A 8 5.88 -0.77 6.73
C SER A 8 5.16 0.18 7.72
N SER A 9 5.89 0.98 8.50
CA SER A 9 5.30 2.01 9.36
C SER A 9 4.93 3.29 8.60
N LEU A 10 5.35 3.43 7.34
CA LEU A 10 4.96 4.54 6.46
C LEU A 10 3.60 4.33 5.81
N LEU A 11 3.07 3.11 5.83
CA LEU A 11 1.72 2.84 5.34
C LEU A 11 0.67 3.53 6.22
N PRO A 12 -0.35 4.20 5.65
CA PRO A 12 -1.42 4.80 6.42
C PRO A 12 -2.10 3.79 7.37
N GLY A 13 -2.41 4.23 8.60
CA GLY A 13 -2.90 3.33 9.66
C GLY A 13 -4.13 2.51 9.26
N GLY A 14 -5.12 3.14 8.61
CA GLY A 14 -6.38 2.51 8.18
C GLY A 14 -6.25 1.58 6.97
N TRP A 15 -5.06 1.35 6.44
CA TRP A 15 -4.85 0.37 5.35
C TRP A 15 -4.61 -1.04 5.86
N ARG A 16 -4.34 -1.20 7.15
CA ARG A 16 -4.32 -2.52 7.79
C ARG A 16 -5.74 -3.06 8.00
N GLU A 17 -6.73 -2.19 7.94
CA GLU A 17 -8.14 -2.56 8.03
C GLU A 17 -8.65 -2.99 6.66
N GLU A 18 -9.43 -4.07 6.65
CA GLU A 18 -10.09 -4.56 5.45
C GLU A 18 -11.10 -3.52 4.93
N LEU A 19 -11.18 -3.39 3.61
CA LEU A 19 -12.26 -2.64 2.98
C LEU A 19 -13.55 -3.45 3.09
N SER A 20 -14.57 -2.87 3.71
CA SER A 20 -15.89 -3.47 3.75
C SER A 20 -16.46 -3.60 2.33
N GLY A 21 -16.97 -4.80 2.00
CA GLY A 21 -17.74 -5.00 0.77
C GLY A 21 -19.03 -4.17 0.73
N ALA A 22 -19.66 -4.11 -0.44
CA ALA A 22 -20.98 -3.50 -0.56
C ALA A 22 -22.04 -4.33 0.17
N ALA A 23 -23.10 -3.68 0.67
CA ALA A 23 -24.20 -4.38 1.32
C ALA A 23 -25.02 -5.17 0.29
N LEU A 24 -25.28 -6.44 0.57
CA LEU A 24 -26.13 -7.26 -0.28
C LEU A 24 -27.55 -6.70 -0.33
N PRO A 25 -28.19 -6.67 -1.52
CA PRO A 25 -29.59 -6.26 -1.62
C PRO A 25 -30.49 -7.31 -0.95
N ALA A 26 -31.56 -6.85 -0.30
CA ALA A 26 -32.54 -7.72 0.36
C ALA A 26 -33.71 -8.12 -0.56
N THR A 27 -33.64 -7.73 -1.84
CA THR A 27 -34.71 -7.88 -2.81
C THR A 27 -34.23 -8.74 -4.00
N ASP A 28 -35.18 -9.28 -4.75
CA ASP A 28 -34.91 -9.94 -6.04
C ASP A 28 -35.04 -8.95 -7.22
N VAL A 29 -34.98 -7.64 -6.96
CA VAL A 29 -35.11 -6.61 -7.98
C VAL A 29 -33.76 -6.47 -8.70
N VAL A 30 -33.76 -6.73 -10.01
CA VAL A 30 -32.53 -6.70 -10.85
C VAL A 30 -31.78 -5.36 -10.71
N ALA A 31 -32.48 -4.23 -10.62
CA ALA A 31 -31.86 -2.92 -10.47
C ALA A 31 -31.04 -2.79 -9.17
N ASP A 32 -31.50 -3.38 -8.06
CA ASP A 32 -30.80 -3.34 -6.77
C ASP A 32 -29.51 -4.19 -6.83
N TRP A 33 -29.56 -5.32 -7.55
CA TRP A 33 -28.38 -6.15 -7.80
C TRP A 33 -27.35 -5.47 -8.70
N ILE A 34 -27.77 -4.69 -9.69
CA ILE A 34 -26.87 -3.87 -10.52
C ILE A 34 -26.19 -2.81 -9.65
N ALA A 35 -26.95 -2.08 -8.84
CA ALA A 35 -26.39 -1.07 -7.93
C ALA A 35 -25.39 -1.67 -6.92
N PHE A 36 -25.69 -2.86 -6.40
CA PHE A 36 -24.75 -3.62 -5.56
C PHE A 36 -23.46 -3.96 -6.30
N ALA A 37 -23.55 -4.48 -7.53
CA ALA A 37 -22.38 -4.84 -8.33
C ALA A 37 -21.49 -3.62 -8.61
N ASP A 38 -22.07 -2.48 -8.97
CA ASP A 38 -21.34 -1.23 -9.18
C ASP A 38 -20.62 -0.78 -7.90
N ALA A 39 -21.31 -0.80 -6.76
CA ALA A 39 -20.72 -0.47 -5.47
C ALA A 39 -19.60 -1.43 -5.07
N GLN A 40 -19.75 -2.73 -5.35
CA GLN A 40 -18.72 -3.74 -5.10
C GLN A 40 -17.49 -3.53 -6.00
N THR A 41 -17.68 -3.13 -7.26
CA THR A 41 -16.60 -2.77 -8.17
C THR A 41 -15.85 -1.52 -7.70
N ASP A 42 -16.54 -0.51 -7.16
CA ASP A 42 -15.89 0.66 -6.56
C ASP A 42 -14.99 0.28 -5.37
N GLN A 43 -15.46 -0.62 -4.49
CA GLN A 43 -14.61 -1.13 -3.39
C GLN A 43 -13.38 -1.88 -3.91
N PHE A 44 -13.51 -2.64 -4.99
CA PHE A 44 -12.37 -3.29 -5.65
C PHE A 44 -11.39 -2.27 -6.25
N GLY A 45 -11.90 -1.19 -6.84
CA GLY A 45 -11.09 -0.06 -7.30
C GLY A 45 -10.25 0.55 -6.18
N LYS A 46 -10.86 0.82 -5.02
CA LYS A 46 -10.17 1.33 -3.81
C LYS A 46 -9.11 0.36 -3.29
N ALA A 47 -9.39 -0.95 -3.31
CA ALA A 47 -8.42 -1.95 -2.91
C ALA A 47 -7.17 -1.91 -3.80
N ASN A 48 -7.36 -1.88 -5.12
CA ASN A 48 -6.26 -1.81 -6.09
C ASN A 48 -5.48 -0.49 -6.00
N GLU A 49 -6.13 0.63 -5.69
CA GLU A 49 -5.47 1.91 -5.40
C GLU A 49 -4.57 1.81 -4.18
N ARG A 50 -5.10 1.35 -3.03
CA ARG A 50 -4.29 1.13 -1.81
C ARG A 50 -3.10 0.20 -2.07
N THR A 51 -3.29 -0.86 -2.85
CA THR A 51 -2.18 -1.76 -3.22
C THR A 51 -1.09 -1.04 -4.01
N ARG A 52 -1.45 -0.27 -5.04
CA ARG A 52 -0.48 0.48 -5.86
C ARG A 52 0.28 1.50 -5.00
N GLU A 53 -0.42 2.26 -4.19
CA GLU A 53 0.21 3.25 -3.33
C GLU A 53 1.10 2.61 -2.25
N ALA A 54 0.72 1.44 -1.72
CA ALA A 54 1.55 0.70 -0.77
C ALA A 54 2.88 0.26 -1.41
N ILE A 55 2.82 -0.22 -2.65
CA ILE A 55 4.01 -0.57 -3.44
C ILE A 55 4.89 0.67 -3.62
N ASP A 56 4.32 1.79 -4.10
CA ASP A 56 5.06 3.04 -4.32
C ASP A 56 5.75 3.55 -3.05
N ILE A 57 5.08 3.48 -1.90
CA ILE A 57 5.63 3.90 -0.60
C ILE A 57 6.83 3.01 -0.22
N VAL A 58 6.68 1.69 -0.34
CA VAL A 58 7.74 0.73 0.00
C VAL A 58 8.95 0.92 -0.93
N GLU A 59 8.74 1.04 -2.23
CA GLU A 59 9.82 1.23 -3.21
C GLU A 59 10.63 2.52 -2.94
N ARG A 60 9.94 3.62 -2.62
CA ARG A 60 10.60 4.89 -2.25
C ARG A 60 11.37 4.79 -0.94
N CYS A 61 10.84 4.05 0.03
CA CYS A 61 11.54 3.78 1.28
C CYS A 61 12.83 2.99 1.03
N GLU A 62 12.76 1.93 0.23
CA GLU A 62 13.93 1.13 -0.15
C GLU A 62 14.96 1.94 -0.95
N GLU A 63 14.53 2.87 -1.80
CA GLU A 63 15.44 3.79 -2.48
C GLU A 63 16.17 4.70 -1.49
N SER A 64 15.45 5.28 -0.54
CA SER A 64 16.01 6.11 0.54
C SER A 64 17.02 5.32 1.38
N ASP A 65 16.68 4.09 1.76
CA ASP A 65 17.56 3.20 2.53
C ASP A 65 18.84 2.88 1.74
N ARG A 66 18.72 2.53 0.45
CA ARG A 66 19.88 2.29 -0.41
C ARG A 66 20.75 3.53 -0.51
N ALA A 67 20.16 4.72 -0.58
CA ALA A 67 20.91 5.98 -0.59
C ALA A 67 21.66 6.22 0.73
N ALA A 68 21.01 5.96 1.88
CA ALA A 68 21.63 6.07 3.20
C ALA A 68 22.77 5.07 3.39
N VAL A 69 22.61 3.82 2.94
CA VAL A 69 23.69 2.82 2.96
C VAL A 69 24.85 3.26 2.07
N ARG A 70 24.59 3.74 0.85
CA ARG A 70 25.63 4.24 -0.06
C ARG A 70 26.42 5.41 0.53
N SER A 71 25.76 6.36 1.19
CA SER A 71 26.42 7.52 1.80
C SER A 71 27.19 7.17 3.07
N ALA A 72 26.73 6.17 3.84
CA ALA A 72 27.39 5.72 5.05
C ALA A 72 28.61 4.81 4.80
N ARG A 73 28.79 4.27 3.59
CA ARG A 73 29.98 3.45 3.26
C ARG A 73 31.25 4.33 3.33
N PRO A 74 32.19 4.06 4.26
CA PRO A 74 33.38 4.88 4.41
C PRO A 74 34.26 4.81 3.14
N LYS A 75 34.75 5.97 2.68
CA LYS A 75 35.72 6.07 1.57
C LYS A 75 37.02 5.28 1.80
N ALA A 76 37.30 4.88 3.05
CA ALA A 76 38.51 4.14 3.43
C ALA A 76 38.56 2.69 2.90
N LEU A 77 37.43 2.07 2.53
CA LEU A 77 37.41 0.75 1.87
C LEU A 77 37.75 0.80 0.36
N ARG A 78 38.13 1.97 -0.16
CA ARG A 78 38.67 2.15 -1.52
C ARG A 78 40.19 2.34 -1.55
N VAL A 79 40.88 2.14 -0.42
CA VAL A 79 42.34 2.17 -0.33
C VAL A 79 42.83 0.78 0.07
N PHE A 80 42.61 -0.22 -0.78
CA PHE A 80 43.40 -1.42 -1.00
C PHE A 80 42.92 -2.06 -2.30
#